data_AF-A0A7C0U9S3-F1
#
_entry.id   AF-A0A7C0U9S3-F1
#
_cell.length_a   1.000
_cell.length_b   1.000
_cell.length_c   1.000
_cell.angle_alpha   90.00
_cell.angle_beta   90.00
_cell.angle_gamma   90.00
#
_symmetry.space_group_name_H-M   'P 1'
#
loop_
_entity.id
_entity.type
_entity.pdbx_description
1 polymer ?
#
loop_
_entity_poly.entity_id
_entity_poly.type
_entity_poly.pdbx_seq_one_letter_code
_entity_poly.pdbx_strand_id
1 'polypeptide(L)'
;FEKEKEEVFNGKKKKEEVIEEAKKVLKKVLREFKRNEEKIGKKLLEGLLVARREARRIGKCPKCGGELRIIRSKKTGLFFVGCSNYPKCTNSYPLPRNARIEVTGKVCEKCNTPIIRVYRKGKRPFQMCLSVDCETKKDWNKKDFVEKS
;
A
#
# COMPACT_ATOMS: atom_id res chain seq x y z
N PHE A 1 -18.40 10.14 33.46
CA PHE A 1 -19.12 9.00 32.87
C PHE A 1 -19.18 7.78 33.77
N GLU A 2 -18.08 7.17 34.23
CA GLU A 2 -18.17 6.01 35.15
C GLU A 2 -18.73 6.39 36.54
N LYS A 3 -18.21 7.45 37.17
CA LYS A 3 -18.75 7.98 38.44
C LYS A 3 -20.23 8.40 38.36
N GLU A 4 -20.65 8.99 37.24
CA GLU A 4 -22.05 9.42 37.03
C GLU A 4 -23.01 8.23 36.94
N LYS A 5 -22.55 7.07 36.44
CA LYS A 5 -23.35 5.84 36.41
C LYS A 5 -23.55 5.26 37.81
N GLU A 6 -22.54 5.33 38.67
CA GLU A 6 -22.64 4.93 40.09
C GLU A 6 -23.59 5.84 40.87
N GLU A 7 -23.61 7.14 40.57
CA GLU A 7 -24.53 8.08 41.21
C GLU A 7 -26.00 7.84 40.83
N VAL A 8 -26.28 7.42 39.59
CA VAL A 8 -27.63 6.98 39.16
C VAL A 8 -28.03 5.68 39.84
N PHE A 9 -27.10 4.72 39.94
CA PHE A 9 -27.34 3.44 40.63
C PHE A 9 -27.67 3.66 42.12
N ASN A 10 -27.02 4.64 42.76
CA ASN A 10 -27.25 5.02 44.15
C ASN A 10 -28.44 6.00 44.35
N GLY A 11 -29.22 6.29 43.30
CA GLY A 11 -30.40 7.16 43.38
C GLY A 11 -30.10 8.67 43.55
N LYS A 12 -28.83 9.07 43.43
CA LYS A 12 -28.37 10.46 43.65
C LYS A 12 -28.51 11.36 42.42
N LYS A 13 -28.70 10.79 41.24
CA LYS A 13 -28.96 11.49 39.98
C LYS A 13 -30.07 10.79 39.20
N LYS A 14 -30.95 11.57 38.55
CA LYS A 14 -31.98 11.00 37.68
C LYS A 14 -31.36 10.57 36.36
N LYS A 15 -31.84 9.44 35.81
CA LYS A 15 -31.34 8.88 34.54
C LYS A 15 -31.48 9.87 33.39
N GLU A 16 -32.56 10.66 33.40
CA GLU A 16 -32.87 11.67 32.40
C GLU A 16 -31.83 12.80 32.40
N GLU A 17 -31.34 13.20 33.58
CA GLU A 17 -30.32 14.25 33.73
C GLU A 17 -28.98 13.78 33.14
N VAL A 18 -28.58 12.54 33.43
CA VAL A 18 -27.35 11.94 32.87
C VAL A 18 -27.42 11.81 31.35
N ILE A 19 -28.60 11.46 30.81
CA ILE A 19 -28.81 11.38 29.35
C ILE A 19 -28.68 12.78 28.71
N GLU A 20 -29.25 13.82 29.33
CA GLU A 20 -29.14 15.18 28.79
C GLU A 20 -27.71 15.74 28.88
N GLU A 21 -26.98 15.45 29.94
CA GLU A 21 -25.54 15.78 30.06
C GLU A 21 -24.74 15.09 28.95
N ALA A 22 -24.95 13.79 28.73
CA ALA A 22 -24.27 13.04 27.68
C ALA A 22 -24.58 13.60 26.27
N LYS A 23 -25.84 13.94 25.99
CA LYS A 23 -26.25 14.58 24.73
C LYS A 23 -25.56 15.93 24.53
N LYS A 24 -25.43 16.76 25.58
CA LYS A 24 -24.75 18.06 25.50
C LYS A 24 -23.28 17.89 25.14
N VAL A 25 -22.58 16.96 25.80
CA VAL A 25 -21.18 16.64 25.51
C VAL A 25 -21.03 16.15 24.07
N LEU A 26 -21.86 15.17 23.65
CA LEU A 26 -21.82 14.62 22.30
C LEU A 26 -22.07 15.70 21.24
N LYS A 27 -23.07 16.58 21.45
CA LYS A 27 -23.36 17.71 20.55
C LYS A 27 -22.19 18.69 20.45
N LYS A 28 -21.39 18.86 21.50
CA LYS A 28 -20.19 19.71 21.46
C LYS A 28 -19.11 19.06 20.59
N VAL A 29 -18.80 17.78 20.87
CA VAL A 29 -17.80 17.01 20.10
C VAL A 29 -18.17 16.93 18.62
N LEU A 30 -19.42 16.62 18.29
CA LEU A 30 -19.88 16.54 16.90
C LEU A 30 -19.79 17.89 16.17
N ARG A 31 -20.05 19.01 16.86
CA ARG A 31 -19.87 20.35 16.29
C ARG A 31 -18.41 20.66 16.00
N GLU A 32 -17.51 20.31 16.92
CA GLU A 32 -16.07 20.47 16.73
C GLU A 32 -15.54 19.57 15.60
N PHE A 33 -16.03 18.33 15.50
CA PHE A 33 -15.71 17.43 14.40
C PHE A 33 -16.17 17.99 13.06
N LYS A 34 -17.44 18.43 12.95
CA LYS A 34 -18.00 19.00 11.72
C LYS A 34 -17.23 20.23 11.24
N ARG A 35 -16.74 21.07 12.15
CA ARG A 35 -15.87 22.23 11.81
C ARG A 35 -14.53 21.82 11.22
N ASN A 36 -14.02 20.64 11.58
CA ASN A 36 -12.71 20.14 11.16
C ASN A 36 -12.77 19.04 10.10
N GLU A 37 -13.98 18.63 9.68
CA GLU A 37 -14.25 17.48 8.82
C GLU A 37 -13.39 17.50 7.54
N GLU A 38 -13.37 18.64 6.84
CA GLU A 38 -12.61 18.79 5.60
C GLU A 38 -11.09 18.65 5.83
N LYS A 39 -10.57 19.24 6.91
CA LYS A 39 -9.13 19.19 7.25
C LYS A 39 -8.72 17.76 7.64
N ILE A 40 -9.55 17.07 8.40
CA ILE A 40 -9.34 15.67 8.76
C ILE A 40 -9.36 14.81 7.49
N GLY A 41 -10.38 14.99 6.63
CA GLY A 41 -10.51 14.29 5.37
C GLY A 41 -9.31 14.46 4.44
N LYS A 42 -8.81 15.70 4.29
CA LYS A 42 -7.60 16.00 3.49
C LYS A 42 -6.37 15.26 4.01
N LYS A 43 -6.13 15.27 5.32
CA LYS A 43 -4.98 14.57 5.93
C LYS A 43 -5.08 13.05 5.78
N LEU A 44 -6.28 12.48 5.96
CA LEU A 44 -6.50 11.05 5.77
C LEU A 44 -6.26 10.63 4.31
N LEU A 45 -6.76 11.43 3.37
CA LEU A 45 -6.54 11.20 1.95
C LEU A 45 -5.06 11.26 1.60
N GLU A 46 -4.35 12.29 2.07
CA GLU A 46 -2.91 12.43 1.87
C GLU A 46 -2.13 11.22 2.40
N GLY A 47 -2.39 10.81 3.64
CA GLY A 47 -1.76 9.63 4.23
C GLY A 47 -2.01 8.35 3.42
N LEU A 48 -3.24 8.14 2.96
CA LEU A 48 -3.59 6.99 2.13
C LEU A 48 -2.88 7.02 0.77
N LEU A 49 -2.74 8.19 0.15
CA LEU A 49 -2.03 8.33 -1.13
C LEU A 49 -0.53 8.05 -0.99
N VAL A 50 0.09 8.50 0.10
CA VAL A 50 1.51 8.21 0.41
C VAL A 50 1.71 6.72 0.62
N ALA A 51 0.94 6.10 1.53
CA ALA A 51 1.02 4.67 1.81
C ALA A 51 0.80 3.82 0.54
N ARG A 52 -0.17 4.19 -0.30
CA ARG A 52 -0.44 3.51 -1.57
C ARG A 52 0.70 3.64 -2.57
N ARG A 53 1.38 4.79 -2.60
CA ARG A 53 2.52 5.04 -3.49
C ARG A 53 3.70 4.17 -3.08
N GLU A 54 4.02 4.12 -1.80
CA GLU A 54 5.11 3.32 -1.24
C GLU A 54 4.86 1.82 -1.43
N ALA A 55 3.65 1.34 -1.15
CA ALA A 55 3.28 -0.07 -1.35
C ALA A 55 3.39 -0.54 -2.81
N ARG A 56 3.39 0.40 -3.77
CA ARG A 56 3.54 0.10 -5.21
C ARG A 56 4.95 0.34 -5.72
N ARG A 57 5.87 0.86 -4.91
CA ARG A 57 7.24 1.15 -5.30
C ARG A 57 8.03 -0.14 -5.42
N ILE A 58 8.71 -0.31 -6.55
CA ILE A 58 9.52 -1.49 -6.85
C ILE A 58 11.02 -1.20 -6.72
N GLY A 59 11.45 -0.01 -7.14
CA GLY A 59 12.87 0.35 -7.14
C GLY A 59 13.17 1.51 -8.08
N LYS A 60 14.44 1.65 -8.48
CA LYS A 60 14.88 2.66 -9.46
C LYS A 60 14.86 2.10 -10.88
N CYS A 61 14.56 2.97 -11.84
CA CYS A 61 14.58 2.66 -13.26
C CYS A 61 16.03 2.67 -13.75
N PRO A 62 16.53 1.60 -14.37
CA PRO A 62 17.91 1.57 -14.87
C PRO A 62 18.15 2.53 -16.03
N LYS A 63 17.10 2.95 -16.75
CA LYS A 63 17.24 3.84 -17.92
C LYS A 63 17.35 5.33 -17.56
N CYS A 64 16.74 5.77 -16.46
CA CYS A 64 16.63 7.21 -16.14
C CYS A 64 16.74 7.54 -14.66
N GLY A 65 16.97 6.55 -13.78
CA GLY A 65 17.04 6.73 -12.33
C GLY A 65 15.70 7.01 -11.63
N GLY A 66 14.62 7.27 -12.40
CA GLY A 66 13.27 7.51 -11.88
C GLY A 66 12.68 6.32 -11.12
N GLU A 67 11.54 6.50 -10.48
CA GLU A 67 10.93 5.45 -9.66
C GLU A 67 10.16 4.44 -10.53
N LEU A 68 10.38 3.15 -10.32
CA LEU A 68 9.57 2.07 -10.89
C LEU A 68 8.43 1.74 -9.93
N ARG A 69 7.19 1.71 -10.45
CA ARG A 69 5.97 1.43 -9.67
C ARG A 69 5.07 0.42 -10.35
N ILE A 70 4.29 -0.32 -9.56
CA ILE A 70 3.20 -1.18 -10.05
C ILE A 70 2.02 -0.31 -10.51
N ILE A 71 1.64 -0.45 -11.77
CA ILE A 71 0.55 0.28 -12.43
C ILE A 71 -0.48 -0.73 -12.96
N ARG A 72 -1.76 -0.40 -12.85
CA ARG A 72 -2.84 -1.14 -13.52
C ARG A 72 -3.10 -0.51 -14.89
N SER A 73 -2.95 -1.31 -15.95
CA SER A 73 -3.27 -0.89 -17.31
C SER A 73 -4.76 -0.59 -17.43
N LYS A 74 -5.11 0.59 -17.94
CA LYS A 74 -6.51 0.95 -18.25
C LYS A 74 -7.06 0.14 -19.43
N LYS A 75 -6.21 -0.25 -20.38
CA LYS A 75 -6.63 -0.96 -21.61
C LYS A 75 -6.89 -2.44 -21.35
N THR A 76 -5.97 -3.10 -20.63
CA THR A 76 -6.02 -4.57 -20.44
C THR A 76 -6.47 -4.97 -19.04
N GLY A 77 -6.56 -4.02 -18.10
CA GLY A 77 -6.86 -4.30 -16.69
C GLY A 77 -5.73 -4.98 -15.91
N LEU A 78 -4.65 -5.39 -16.58
CA LEU A 78 -3.52 -6.13 -16.00
C LEU A 78 -2.54 -5.20 -15.28
N PHE A 79 -1.81 -5.75 -14.31
CA PHE A 79 -0.73 -5.03 -13.63
C PHE A 79 0.58 -5.16 -14.41
N PHE A 80 1.38 -4.09 -14.38
CA PHE A 80 2.73 -4.02 -14.94
C PHE A 80 3.58 -3.06 -14.11
N VAL A 81 4.91 -3.11 -14.25
CA VAL A 81 5.81 -2.12 -13.66
C VAL A 81 6.08 -1.04 -14.68
N GLY A 82 5.90 0.24 -14.33
CA GLY A 82 6.21 1.38 -15.19
C GLY A 82 7.04 2.44 -14.48
N CYS A 83 7.77 3.23 -15.25
CA CYS A 83 8.52 4.38 -14.74
C CYS A 83 7.60 5.56 -14.40
N SER A 84 7.82 6.18 -13.24
CA SER A 84 7.11 7.39 -12.80
C SER A 84 7.35 8.60 -13.70
N ASN A 85 8.42 8.59 -14.49
CA ASN A 85 8.81 9.69 -15.36
C ASN A 85 8.16 9.63 -16.75
N TYR A 86 7.17 8.75 -16.97
CA TYR A 86 6.36 8.77 -18.18
C TYR A 86 5.69 10.15 -18.35
N PRO A 87 5.65 10.75 -19.57
CA PRO A 87 6.02 10.17 -20.87
C PRO A 87 7.51 10.27 -21.22
N LYS A 88 8.33 11.01 -20.45
CA LYS A 88 9.77 11.20 -20.72
C LYS A 88 10.57 9.89 -20.65
N CYS A 89 10.10 8.91 -19.87
CA CYS A 89 10.64 7.56 -19.85
C CYS A 89 9.50 6.54 -20.02
N THR A 90 9.53 5.79 -21.12
CA THR A 90 8.53 4.77 -21.48
C THR A 90 8.88 3.37 -20.98
N ASN A 91 9.90 3.26 -20.12
CA ASN A 91 10.38 1.98 -19.63
C ASN A 91 9.30 1.27 -18.80
N SER A 92 8.97 0.04 -19.18
CA SER A 92 7.95 -0.77 -18.52
C SER A 92 8.26 -2.25 -18.61
N TYR A 93 7.76 -3.02 -17.65
CA TYR A 93 7.98 -4.46 -17.53
C TYR A 93 6.66 -5.16 -17.22
N PRO A 94 6.32 -6.26 -17.93
CA PRO A 94 5.11 -7.01 -17.66
C PRO A 94 5.21 -7.75 -16.32
N LEU A 95 4.08 -7.89 -15.63
CA LEU A 95 3.99 -8.70 -14.42
C LEU A 95 3.15 -9.95 -14.65
N PRO A 96 3.45 -11.06 -13.96
CA PRO A 96 2.65 -12.28 -14.05
C PRO A 96 1.23 -12.05 -13.55
N ARG A 97 0.26 -12.62 -14.26
CA ARG A 97 -1.16 -12.56 -13.88
C ARG A 97 -1.41 -13.38 -12.61
N ASN A 98 -2.40 -12.95 -11.83
CA ASN A 98 -2.89 -13.65 -10.62
C ASN A 98 -1.78 -14.01 -9.63
N ALA A 99 -0.78 -13.13 -9.48
CA ALA A 99 0.32 -13.32 -8.56
C ALA A 99 0.43 -12.15 -7.59
N ARG A 100 0.72 -12.46 -6.31
CA ARG A 100 1.12 -11.46 -5.32
C ARG A 100 2.62 -11.23 -5.46
N ILE A 101 3.04 -9.98 -5.44
CA ILE A 101 4.43 -9.58 -5.66
C ILE A 101 4.97 -8.96 -4.38
N GLU A 102 6.21 -9.31 -4.04
CA GLU A 102 6.98 -8.73 -2.96
C GLU A 102 8.29 -8.16 -3.53
N VAL A 103 8.66 -6.97 -3.05
CA VAL A 103 9.90 -6.30 -3.44
C VAL A 103 11.03 -6.84 -2.61
N THR A 104 12.09 -7.32 -3.26
CA THR A 104 13.21 -7.95 -2.55
C THR A 104 14.30 -6.94 -2.15
N GLY A 105 14.28 -5.73 -2.72
CA GLY A 105 15.34 -4.73 -2.57
C GLY A 105 16.61 -5.03 -3.38
N LYS A 106 16.78 -6.27 -3.89
CA LYS A 106 17.92 -6.66 -4.71
C LYS A 106 17.78 -6.15 -6.14
N VAL A 107 18.92 -5.88 -6.78
CA VAL A 107 19.01 -5.47 -8.17
C VAL A 107 19.80 -6.55 -8.92
N CYS A 108 19.38 -6.87 -10.14
CA CYS A 108 20.07 -7.85 -10.97
C CYS A 108 21.43 -7.31 -11.43
N GLU A 109 22.52 -8.02 -11.14
CA GLU A 109 23.89 -7.62 -11.49
C GLU A 109 24.12 -7.49 -13.00
N LYS A 110 23.38 -8.25 -13.82
CA LYS A 110 23.56 -8.22 -15.28
C LYS A 110 22.87 -7.05 -15.99
N CYS A 111 21.69 -6.64 -15.52
CA CYS A 111 20.86 -5.67 -16.24
C CYS A 111 20.37 -4.50 -15.38
N ASN A 112 20.82 -4.44 -14.12
CA ASN A 112 20.48 -3.40 -13.15
C ASN A 112 18.98 -3.18 -12.92
N THR A 113 18.14 -4.17 -13.26
CA THR A 113 16.70 -4.12 -12.93
C THR A 113 16.41 -4.74 -11.57
N PRO A 114 15.41 -4.22 -10.82
CA PRO A 114 15.02 -4.81 -9.55
C PRO A 114 14.57 -6.27 -9.69
N ILE A 115 14.88 -7.07 -8.66
CA ILE A 115 14.41 -8.45 -8.52
C ILE A 115 13.16 -8.44 -7.63
N ILE A 116 12.13 -9.16 -8.06
CA ILE A 116 10.88 -9.32 -7.32
C ILE A 116 10.65 -10.77 -6.93
N ARG A 117 9.94 -11.00 -5.82
CA ARG A 117 9.46 -12.33 -5.42
C ARG A 117 7.98 -12.46 -5.78
N VAL A 118 7.64 -13.57 -6.40
CA VAL A 118 6.32 -13.84 -6.97
C VAL A 118 5.67 -15.01 -6.24
N TYR A 119 4.46 -14.80 -5.74
CA TYR A 119 3.64 -15.80 -5.07
C TYR A 119 2.42 -16.12 -5.94
N ARG A 120 2.24 -17.39 -6.29
CA ARG A 120 1.05 -17.90 -7.01
C ARG A 120 0.36 -18.96 -6.15
N LYS A 121 -0.98 -19.00 -6.21
CA LYS A 121 -1.77 -19.98 -5.44
C LYS A 121 -1.35 -21.41 -5.83
N GLY A 122 -1.02 -22.23 -4.83
CA GLY A 122 -0.65 -23.64 -5.02
C GLY A 122 0.71 -23.88 -5.69
N LYS A 123 1.57 -22.85 -5.83
CA LYS A 123 2.92 -22.98 -6.38
C LYS A 123 3.93 -22.42 -5.37
N ARG A 124 5.15 -22.98 -5.37
CA ARG A 124 6.26 -22.45 -4.57
C ARG A 124 6.61 -21.03 -5.05
N PRO A 125 6.84 -20.07 -4.15
CA PRO A 125 7.27 -18.73 -4.54
C PRO A 125 8.65 -18.78 -5.21
N PHE A 126 8.86 -17.92 -6.20
CA PHE A 126 10.13 -17.79 -6.93
C PHE A 126 10.53 -16.33 -7.07
N GLN A 127 11.81 -16.06 -7.26
CA GLN A 127 12.33 -14.72 -7.57
C GLN A 127 12.53 -14.59 -9.07
N MET A 128 12.28 -13.39 -9.61
CA MET A 128 12.51 -13.08 -11.01
C MET A 128 13.02 -11.66 -11.20
N CYS A 129 13.87 -11.51 -12.20
CA CYS A 129 14.29 -10.22 -12.73
C CYS A 129 13.12 -9.57 -13.49
N LEU A 130 12.94 -8.25 -13.38
CA LEU A 130 11.85 -7.57 -14.09
C LEU A 130 12.07 -7.49 -15.61
N SER A 131 13.34 -7.43 -16.05
CA SER A 131 13.64 -7.39 -17.47
C SER A 131 13.32 -8.72 -18.15
N VAL A 132 12.47 -8.65 -19.17
CA VAL A 132 12.03 -9.80 -19.98
C VAL A 132 13.17 -10.34 -20.84
N ASP A 133 14.15 -9.49 -21.17
CA ASP A 133 15.25 -9.80 -22.08
C ASP A 133 16.55 -10.14 -21.33
N CYS A 134 16.50 -10.27 -20.00
CA CYS A 134 17.69 -10.58 -19.22
C CYS A 134 18.16 -12.02 -19.45
N GLU A 135 19.46 -12.19 -19.69
CA GLU A 135 20.09 -13.50 -19.91
C GLU A 135 19.87 -14.49 -18.74
N THR A 136 19.71 -14.00 -17.51
CA THR A 136 19.45 -14.83 -16.31
C THR A 136 18.05 -15.46 -16.30
N LYS A 137 17.22 -15.12 -17.29
CA LYS A 137 15.83 -15.60 -17.39
C LYS A 137 15.69 -17.09 -17.69
N LYS A 138 16.75 -17.72 -18.22
CA LYS A 138 16.76 -19.17 -18.49
C LYS A 138 16.58 -20.03 -17.23
N ASP A 139 16.85 -19.49 -16.03
CA ASP A 139 16.86 -20.25 -14.77
C ASP A 139 15.72 -19.91 -13.80
N TRP A 140 14.67 -19.16 -14.21
CA TRP A 140 13.57 -18.74 -13.32
C TRP A 140 12.76 -19.90 -12.70
N ASN A 141 12.89 -21.12 -13.23
CA ASN A 141 12.22 -22.32 -12.74
C ASN A 141 13.14 -23.25 -11.91
N LYS A 142 14.41 -22.87 -11.70
CA LYS A 142 15.37 -23.68 -10.92
C LYS A 142 15.47 -23.16 -9.49
N LYS A 143 15.73 -24.10 -8.56
CA LYS A 143 15.80 -23.88 -7.10
C LYS A 143 16.90 -22.87 -6.69
N ASP A 144 17.81 -22.54 -7.60
CA ASP A 144 19.12 -21.95 -7.27
C ASP A 144 19.17 -20.42 -7.21
N PHE A 145 18.07 -19.70 -7.48
CA PHE A 145 18.06 -18.24 -7.29
C PHE A 145 18.01 -17.83 -5.80
N VAL A 146 17.96 -18.80 -4.89
CA VAL A 146 17.76 -18.60 -3.44
C VAL A 146 19.06 -18.67 -2.64
N GLU A 147 20.17 -19.20 -3.17
CA GLU A 147 21.33 -19.60 -2.34
C GLU A 147 22.70 -19.00 -2.71
N LYS A 148 22.79 -18.05 -3.65
CA LYS A 148 24.04 -17.31 -3.84
C LYS A 148 23.82 -15.80 -3.71
N SER A 149 24.52 -15.23 -2.73
CA SER A 149 24.70 -13.82 -2.37
C SER A 149 23.72 -13.23 -1.35
#